data_AF-A0A8J3JS63-F1
#
_entry.id   AF-A0A8J3JS63-F1
#
_cell.length_a   1.000
_cell.length_b   1.000
_cell.length_c   1.000
_cell.angle_alpha   90.00
_cell.angle_beta   90.00
_cell.angle_gamma   90.00
#
_symmetry.space_group_name_H-M   'P 1'
#
loop_
_entity.id
_entity.type
_entity.pdbx_description
1 polymer ?
#
loop_
_entity_poly.entity_id
_entity_poly.type
_entity_poly.pdbx_seq_one_letter_code
_entity_poly.pdbx_strand_id
1 'polypeptide(L)'
;MAQSATQRISRIAVVILGLVLAGLAATTHHTWERARVAELGCRTGPLLPTVTEEEHRGSFLFPYGTVTSCRVLGGEVGLFSADADTDLLLDTRRGPVAVRVEYRGMANGWQWTAKATELTADQAAHLLSDADEQRLRAAIAFRGGVLAEPWTLHYGDG
;
A
#
# COMPACT_ATOMS: atom_id res chain seq x y z
N MET A 1 49.46 -20.37 29.49
CA MET A 1 48.66 -19.86 28.36
C MET A 1 47.23 -20.35 28.52
N ALA A 2 46.36 -19.57 29.17
CA ALA A 2 44.97 -19.92 29.45
C ALA A 2 44.03 -18.80 28.96
N GLN A 3 44.11 -18.48 27.68
CA GLN A 3 43.09 -17.74 26.94
C GLN A 3 42.55 -18.72 25.90
N SER A 4 41.41 -19.37 26.13
CA SER A 4 40.85 -20.21 25.05
C SER A 4 39.34 -20.43 25.11
N ALA A 5 38.74 -20.63 26.29
CA ALA A 5 37.30 -20.92 26.35
C ALA A 5 36.44 -19.66 26.54
N THR A 6 36.72 -18.87 27.58
CA THR A 6 35.88 -17.72 27.99
C THR A 6 35.81 -16.62 26.94
N GLN A 7 36.91 -16.39 26.22
CA GLN A 7 37.01 -15.35 25.19
C GLN A 7 36.35 -15.77 23.85
N ARG A 8 36.19 -17.08 23.60
CA ARG A 8 35.43 -17.60 22.46
C ARG A 8 33.93 -17.55 22.73
N ILE A 9 33.50 -17.88 23.95
CA ILE A 9 32.09 -17.84 24.37
C ILE A 9 31.58 -16.39 24.35
N SER A 10 32.37 -15.42 24.81
CA SER A 10 31.99 -14.00 24.76
C SER A 10 31.84 -13.47 23.33
N ARG A 11 32.72 -13.88 22.40
CA ARG A 11 32.62 -13.50 20.99
C ARG A 11 31.38 -14.11 20.31
N ILE A 12 31.07 -15.37 20.58
CA ILE A 12 29.87 -16.04 20.04
C ILE A 12 28.59 -15.37 20.57
N ALA A 13 28.54 -15.06 21.87
CA ALA A 13 27.41 -14.36 22.47
C ALA A 13 27.20 -12.96 21.85
N VAL A 14 28.28 -12.22 21.59
CA VAL A 14 28.22 -10.90 20.93
C VAL A 14 27.75 -11.01 19.48
N VAL A 15 28.19 -12.03 18.73
CA VAL A 15 27.73 -12.24 17.34
C VAL A 15 26.26 -12.60 17.28
N ILE A 16 25.80 -13.50 18.16
CA ILE A 16 24.38 -13.88 18.24
C ILE A 16 23.54 -12.66 18.63
N LEU A 17 23.96 -11.91 19.64
CA LEU A 17 23.26 -10.70 20.06
C LEU A 17 23.23 -9.65 18.94
N GLY A 18 24.32 -9.49 18.19
CA GLY A 18 24.40 -8.62 17.02
C GLY A 18 23.42 -9.02 15.90
N LEU A 19 23.32 -10.33 15.61
CA LEU A 19 22.36 -10.85 14.62
C LEU A 19 20.91 -10.67 15.08
N VAL A 20 20.63 -10.88 16.37
CA VAL A 20 19.29 -10.69 16.95
C VAL A 20 18.89 -9.21 16.88
N LEU A 21 19.78 -8.29 17.25
CA LEU A 21 19.52 -6.85 17.17
C LEU A 21 19.38 -6.37 15.72
N ALA A 22 20.19 -6.87 14.80
CA ALA A 22 20.06 -6.56 13.37
C ALA A 22 18.73 -7.09 12.80
N GLY A 23 18.31 -8.29 13.19
CA GLY A 23 17.01 -8.84 12.84
C GLY A 23 15.85 -8.01 13.37
N LEU A 24 15.92 -7.57 14.64
CA LEU A 24 14.92 -6.68 15.25
C LEU A 24 14.88 -5.29 14.60
N ALA A 25 16.02 -4.75 14.21
CA ALA A 25 16.08 -3.46 13.50
C ALA A 25 15.47 -3.57 12.10
N ALA A 26 15.72 -4.67 11.38
CA ALA A 26 15.13 -4.90 10.06
C ALA A 26 13.60 -5.08 10.13
N THR A 27 13.10 -5.83 11.12
CA THR A 27 11.64 -6.01 11.26
C THR A 27 10.93 -4.73 11.65
N THR A 28 11.49 -3.95 12.58
CA THR A 28 10.90 -2.66 12.98
C THR A 28 10.90 -1.66 11.82
N HIS A 29 11.98 -1.58 11.03
CA HIS A 29 12.04 -0.78 9.82
C HIS A 29 10.92 -1.16 8.82
N HIS A 30 10.79 -2.44 8.49
CA HIS A 30 9.76 -2.91 7.57
C HIS A 30 8.33 -2.66 8.08
N THR A 31 8.08 -2.80 9.39
CA THR A 31 6.76 -2.48 9.95
C THR A 31 6.43 -0.99 9.85
N TRP A 32 7.42 -0.12 10.07
CA TRP A 32 7.24 1.33 9.95
C TRP A 32 6.98 1.74 8.49
N GLU A 33 7.72 1.17 7.54
CA GLU A 33 7.49 1.45 6.11
C GLU A 33 6.12 0.98 5.64
N ARG A 34 5.66 -0.21 6.06
CA ARG A 34 4.30 -0.67 5.77
C ARG A 34 3.24 0.26 6.34
N ALA A 35 3.41 0.71 7.58
CA ALA A 35 2.47 1.65 8.21
C ALA A 35 2.45 3.00 7.49
N ARG A 36 3.63 3.51 7.09
CA ARG A 36 3.76 4.74 6.29
C ARG A 36 3.07 4.61 4.94
N VAL A 37 3.28 3.48 4.25
CA VAL A 37 2.64 3.20 2.95
C VAL A 37 1.12 3.08 3.08
N ALA A 38 0.64 2.40 4.13
CA ALA A 38 -0.78 2.35 4.44
C ALA A 38 -1.38 3.75 4.69
N GLU A 39 -0.66 4.60 5.42
CA GLU A 39 -1.06 5.99 5.63
C GLU A 39 -1.09 6.78 4.31
N LEU A 40 -0.07 6.64 3.46
CA LEU A 40 -0.03 7.27 2.13
C LEU A 40 -1.20 6.78 1.26
N GLY A 41 -1.50 5.47 1.25
CA GLY A 41 -2.66 4.86 0.60
C GLY A 41 -3.94 5.67 0.66
N CYS A 42 -4.38 6.00 1.86
CA CYS A 42 -5.61 6.76 2.07
C CYS A 42 -5.39 8.28 2.17
N ARG A 43 -4.20 8.77 2.53
CA ARG A 43 -3.91 10.20 2.71
C ARG A 43 -3.50 10.92 1.43
N THR A 44 -2.76 10.25 0.55
CA THR A 44 -2.41 10.72 -0.80
C THR A 44 -3.35 10.17 -1.88
N GLY A 45 -4.22 9.23 -1.50
CA GLY A 45 -5.28 8.70 -2.34
C GLY A 45 -6.50 9.64 -2.48
N PRO A 46 -7.64 9.12 -2.97
CA PRO A 46 -8.79 9.90 -3.42
C PRO A 46 -9.60 10.61 -2.31
N LEU A 47 -9.12 10.62 -1.06
CA LEU A 47 -9.77 11.24 0.09
C LEU A 47 -9.32 12.69 0.36
N LEU A 48 -8.52 13.32 -0.51
CA LEU A 48 -8.33 14.76 -0.40
C LEU A 48 -9.66 15.47 -0.68
N PRO A 49 -10.29 16.13 0.33
CA PRO A 49 -11.65 16.65 0.24
C PRO A 49 -11.82 17.86 -0.69
N THR A 50 -10.78 18.23 -1.43
CA THR A 50 -10.70 19.42 -2.28
C THR A 50 -10.40 19.12 -3.74
N VAL A 51 -10.44 17.86 -4.19
CA VAL A 51 -10.22 17.56 -5.61
C VAL A 51 -11.55 17.26 -6.27
N THR A 52 -12.21 18.32 -6.72
CA THR A 52 -13.36 18.20 -7.63
C THR A 52 -12.87 17.83 -9.03
N GLU A 53 -13.67 17.09 -9.81
CA GLU A 53 -13.40 16.76 -11.22
C GLU A 53 -13.14 18.03 -12.07
N GLU A 54 -13.66 19.19 -11.62
CA GLU A 54 -13.47 20.50 -12.25
C GLU A 54 -12.13 21.16 -11.91
N GLU A 55 -11.60 21.01 -10.70
CA GLU A 55 -10.35 21.68 -10.29
C GLU A 55 -9.10 21.08 -10.93
N HIS A 56 -9.06 19.76 -11.18
CA HIS A 56 -7.87 19.06 -11.67
C HIS A 56 -8.20 18.07 -12.80
N ARG A 57 -8.68 18.58 -13.94
CA ARG A 57 -8.89 17.79 -15.19
C ARG A 57 -7.64 17.02 -15.67
N GLY A 58 -6.45 17.27 -15.12
CA GLY A 58 -5.19 16.63 -15.51
C GLY A 58 -4.49 15.78 -14.46
N SER A 59 -4.92 15.78 -13.18
CA SER A 59 -4.06 15.29 -12.09
C SER A 59 -4.63 14.10 -11.31
N PHE A 60 -5.95 13.91 -11.28
CA PHE A 60 -6.61 12.81 -10.57
C PHE A 60 -7.89 12.39 -11.30
N LEU A 61 -7.84 11.33 -12.11
CA LEU A 61 -9.03 10.73 -12.71
C LEU A 61 -9.43 9.52 -11.88
N PHE A 62 -10.29 9.71 -10.87
CA PHE A 62 -10.89 8.59 -10.16
C PHE A 62 -12.23 8.23 -10.82
N PRO A 63 -12.33 7.10 -11.55
CA PRO A 63 -13.43 6.84 -12.48
C PRO A 63 -14.77 6.52 -11.80
N TYR A 64 -14.78 6.38 -10.47
CA TYR A 64 -15.96 6.00 -9.68
C TYR A 64 -16.61 7.17 -8.93
N GLY A 65 -16.14 8.40 -9.13
CA GLY A 65 -16.67 9.61 -8.49
C GLY A 65 -16.14 9.82 -7.07
N THR A 66 -16.81 10.67 -6.26
CA THR A 66 -16.30 11.03 -4.93
C THR A 66 -16.14 9.81 -4.02
N VAL A 67 -14.96 9.69 -3.41
CA VAL A 67 -14.66 8.71 -2.37
C VAL A 67 -15.08 9.26 -1.01
N THR A 68 -15.91 8.50 -0.30
CA THR A 68 -16.44 8.87 1.02
C THR A 68 -15.70 8.21 2.17
N SER A 69 -15.03 7.08 1.90
CA SER A 69 -14.21 6.36 2.88
C SER A 69 -13.08 5.63 2.16
N CYS A 70 -11.95 5.44 2.85
CA CYS A 70 -10.83 4.63 2.41
C CYS A 70 -10.37 3.76 3.57
N ARG A 71 -10.20 2.47 3.29
CA ARG A 71 -9.67 1.49 4.23
C ARG A 71 -8.53 0.74 3.56
N VAL A 72 -7.39 0.67 4.25
CA VAL A 72 -6.26 -0.16 3.82
C VAL A 72 -6.59 -1.62 4.12
N LEU A 73 -6.50 -2.47 3.09
CA LEU A 73 -6.72 -3.91 3.19
C LEU A 73 -5.39 -4.66 3.42
N GLY A 74 -4.33 -4.18 2.79
CA GLY A 74 -3.00 -4.80 2.88
C GLY A 74 -1.96 -4.00 2.10
N GLY A 75 -0.70 -4.39 2.23
CA GLY A 75 0.36 -3.79 1.44
C GLY A 75 1.69 -4.51 1.57
N GLU A 76 2.47 -4.45 0.50
CA GLU A 76 3.80 -5.00 0.38
C GLU A 76 4.79 -3.87 0.10
N VAL A 77 5.98 -3.95 0.70
CA VAL A 77 7.06 -2.99 0.49
C VAL A 77 8.24 -3.74 -0.09
N GLY A 78 8.90 -3.14 -1.09
CA GLY A 78 10.10 -3.69 -1.69
C GLY A 78 11.19 -3.92 -0.65
N LEU A 79 11.86 -5.08 -0.70
CA LEU A 79 12.93 -5.40 0.26
C LEU A 79 14.17 -4.50 0.09
N PHE A 80 14.39 -3.98 -1.12
CA PHE A 80 15.58 -3.21 -1.49
C PHE A 80 15.25 -1.88 -2.17
N SER A 81 13.97 -1.51 -2.23
CA SER A 81 13.52 -0.23 -2.77
C SER A 81 12.45 0.34 -1.88
N ALA A 82 12.28 1.66 -1.93
CA ALA A 82 11.16 2.31 -1.29
C ALA A 82 9.86 2.12 -2.09
N ASP A 83 9.80 1.22 -3.08
CA ASP A 83 8.56 0.96 -3.82
C ASP A 83 7.60 0.16 -2.94
N ALA A 84 6.30 0.32 -3.19
CA ALA A 84 5.30 -0.41 -2.44
C ALA A 84 4.03 -0.64 -3.24
N ASP A 85 3.31 -1.70 -2.89
CA ASP A 85 1.99 -2.02 -3.39
C ASP A 85 1.01 -1.98 -2.23
N THR A 86 -0.15 -1.35 -2.40
CA THR A 86 -1.17 -1.22 -1.35
C THR A 86 -2.53 -1.57 -1.88
N ASP A 87 -3.21 -2.48 -1.22
CA ASP A 87 -4.59 -2.82 -1.51
C ASP A 87 -5.52 -1.97 -0.64
N LEU A 88 -6.45 -1.27 -1.27
CA LEU A 88 -7.39 -0.35 -0.63
C LEU A 88 -8.82 -0.75 -0.96
N LEU A 89 -9.73 -0.55 -0.01
CA LEU A 89 -11.17 -0.53 -0.24
C LEU A 89 -11.66 0.91 -0.14
N LEU A 90 -12.26 1.38 -1.21
CA LEU A 90 -12.78 2.74 -1.34
C LEU A 90 -14.30 2.67 -1.39
N ASP A 91 -14.97 3.34 -0.45
CA ASP A 91 -16.41 3.54 -0.54
C ASP A 91 -16.69 4.76 -1.42
N THR A 92 -17.51 4.57 -2.44
CA THR A 92 -17.89 5.61 -3.40
C THR A 92 -19.41 5.73 -3.45
N ARG A 93 -19.93 6.81 -4.06
CA ARG A 93 -21.37 6.94 -4.33
C ARG A 93 -21.93 5.82 -5.22
N ARG A 94 -21.09 5.14 -6.00
CA ARG A 94 -21.46 4.02 -6.89
C ARG A 94 -21.16 2.65 -6.26
N GLY A 95 -20.96 2.61 -4.95
CA GLY A 95 -20.64 1.41 -4.19
C GLY A 95 -19.13 1.24 -3.97
N PRO A 96 -18.73 0.18 -3.25
CA PRO A 96 -17.33 -0.09 -2.95
C PRO A 96 -16.52 -0.43 -4.21
N VAL A 97 -15.24 -0.07 -4.16
CA VAL A 97 -14.23 -0.34 -5.17
C VAL A 97 -12.96 -0.81 -4.45
N ALA A 98 -12.51 -2.03 -4.73
CA ALA A 98 -11.20 -2.49 -4.27
C ALA A 98 -10.15 -2.13 -5.32
N VAL A 99 -9.03 -1.55 -4.89
CA VAL A 99 -7.96 -1.13 -5.80
C VAL A 99 -6.60 -1.55 -5.26
N ARG A 100 -5.72 -1.97 -6.16
CA ARG A 100 -4.29 -2.07 -5.88
C ARG A 100 -3.60 -0.81 -6.35
N VAL A 101 -2.85 -0.17 -5.46
CA VAL A 101 -2.05 1.02 -5.75
C VAL A 101 -0.58 0.66 -5.74
N GLU A 102 0.07 0.87 -6.88
CA GLU A 102 1.49 0.66 -7.06
C GLU A 102 2.24 2.00 -6.96
N TYR A 103 3.02 2.14 -5.90
CA TYR A 103 3.93 3.26 -5.67
C TYR A 103 5.31 2.92 -6.21
N ARG A 104 5.83 3.76 -7.11
CA ARG A 104 7.13 3.57 -7.74
C ARG A 104 7.99 4.82 -7.63
N GLY A 105 9.28 4.64 -7.36
CA GLY A 105 10.25 5.73 -7.27
C GLY A 105 10.16 6.54 -5.98
N MET A 106 9.58 6.00 -4.89
CA MET A 106 9.40 6.75 -3.64
C MET A 106 10.72 7.19 -2.98
N ALA A 107 11.84 6.55 -3.32
CA ALA A 107 13.17 6.96 -2.88
C ALA A 107 13.58 8.33 -3.45
N ASN A 108 12.96 8.76 -4.56
CA ASN A 108 13.29 9.99 -5.27
C ASN A 108 12.48 11.21 -4.78
N GLY A 109 11.93 11.14 -3.57
CA GLY A 109 11.27 12.28 -2.92
C GLY A 109 9.89 12.59 -3.50
N TRP A 110 9.78 13.60 -4.37
CA TRP A 110 8.52 14.08 -4.97
C TRP A 110 8.28 13.53 -6.38
N GLN A 111 9.27 12.85 -6.97
CA GLN A 111 9.23 12.31 -8.34
C GLN A 111 8.68 10.88 -8.41
N TRP A 112 7.72 10.52 -7.56
CA TRP A 112 7.15 9.18 -7.52
C TRP A 112 5.81 9.13 -8.24
N THR A 113 5.49 7.96 -8.81
CA THR A 113 4.21 7.72 -9.47
C THR A 113 3.37 6.75 -8.65
N ALA A 114 2.06 6.99 -8.59
CA ALA A 114 1.11 6.01 -8.10
C ALA A 114 0.11 5.63 -9.20
N LYS A 115 0.05 4.33 -9.52
CA LYS A 115 -0.95 3.77 -10.43
C LYS A 115 -1.92 2.90 -9.65
N ALA A 116 -3.18 2.95 -10.01
CA ALA A 116 -4.23 2.14 -9.41
C ALA A 116 -4.86 1.21 -10.44
N THR A 117 -5.12 -0.02 -10.01
CA THR A 117 -5.82 -1.05 -10.78
C THR A 117 -7.01 -1.52 -9.95
N GLU A 118 -8.21 -1.57 -10.54
CA GLU A 118 -9.37 -2.14 -9.84
C GLU A 118 -9.19 -3.65 -9.72
N LEU A 119 -9.48 -4.17 -8.52
CA LEU A 119 -9.43 -5.59 -8.21
C LEU A 119 -10.82 -6.21 -8.40
N THR A 120 -10.85 -7.44 -8.91
CA THR A 120 -12.07 -8.25 -8.87
C THR A 120 -12.40 -8.64 -7.42
N ALA A 121 -13.65 -9.02 -7.17
CA ALA A 121 -14.05 -9.55 -5.87
C ALA A 121 -13.21 -10.77 -5.47
N ASP A 122 -12.91 -11.68 -6.40
CA ASP A 122 -12.10 -12.87 -6.12
C ASP A 122 -10.64 -12.53 -5.79
N GLN A 123 -10.05 -11.52 -6.44
CA GLN A 123 -8.70 -11.05 -6.13
C GLN A 123 -8.62 -10.42 -4.73
N ALA A 124 -9.67 -9.70 -4.31
CA ALA A 124 -9.74 -9.05 -3.00
C ALA A 124 -10.29 -9.95 -1.88
N ALA A 125 -10.89 -11.11 -2.20
CA ALA A 125 -11.64 -11.95 -1.26
C ALA A 125 -10.85 -12.30 0.02
N HIS A 126 -9.58 -12.66 -0.12
CA HIS A 126 -8.71 -13.02 1.01
C HIS A 126 -8.37 -11.85 1.96
N LEU A 127 -8.66 -10.61 1.57
CA LEU A 127 -8.42 -9.40 2.35
C LEU A 127 -9.72 -8.78 2.90
N LEU A 128 -10.87 -9.33 2.52
CA LEU A 128 -12.19 -8.77 2.82
C LEU A 128 -12.96 -9.69 3.77
N SER A 129 -13.92 -9.10 4.49
CA SER A 129 -14.97 -9.89 5.12
C SER A 129 -15.95 -10.40 4.06
N ASP A 130 -16.65 -11.51 4.32
CA ASP A 130 -17.68 -12.05 3.40
C ASP A 130 -18.71 -10.98 2.99
N ALA A 131 -19.10 -10.12 3.95
CA ALA A 131 -20.04 -9.03 3.69
C ALA A 131 -19.45 -7.96 2.77
N ASP A 132 -18.17 -7.63 2.91
CA ASP A 132 -17.48 -6.68 2.03
C ASP A 132 -17.28 -7.26 0.63
N GLU A 133 -16.91 -8.54 0.54
CA GLU A 133 -16.75 -9.24 -0.74
C GLU A 133 -18.07 -9.27 -1.51
N GLN A 134 -19.18 -9.62 -0.85
CA GLN A 134 -20.50 -9.61 -1.48
C GLN A 134 -20.92 -8.21 -1.96
N ARG A 135 -20.68 -7.19 -1.15
CA ARG A 135 -20.96 -5.79 -1.52
C ARG A 135 -20.10 -5.36 -2.71
N LEU A 136 -18.82 -5.72 -2.74
CA LEU A 136 -17.92 -5.44 -3.85
C LEU A 136 -18.38 -6.14 -5.13
N ARG A 137 -18.73 -7.43 -5.06
CA ARG A 137 -19.22 -8.21 -6.20
C ARG A 137 -20.49 -7.61 -6.78
N ALA A 138 -21.44 -7.20 -5.94
CA ALA A 138 -22.67 -6.54 -6.37
C ALA A 138 -22.38 -5.18 -7.04
N ALA A 139 -21.45 -4.39 -6.48
CA ALA A 139 -21.10 -3.09 -7.03
C ALA A 139 -20.38 -3.20 -8.39
N ILE A 140 -19.48 -4.17 -8.56
CA ILE A 140 -18.83 -4.49 -9.85
C ILE A 140 -19.89 -4.87 -10.88
N ALA A 141 -20.81 -5.77 -10.53
CA ALA A 141 -21.88 -6.19 -11.43
C ALA A 141 -22.79 -5.01 -11.84
N PHE A 142 -23.13 -4.14 -10.91
CA PHE A 142 -23.92 -2.93 -11.18
C PHE A 142 -23.21 -1.96 -12.15
N ARG A 143 -21.88 -1.85 -12.05
CA ARG A 143 -21.05 -1.04 -12.97
C ARG A 143 -20.82 -1.69 -14.35
N GLY A 144 -21.23 -2.94 -14.53
CA GLY A 144 -21.02 -3.71 -15.76
C GLY A 144 -19.66 -4.40 -15.85
N GLY A 145 -18.93 -4.50 -14.74
CA GLY A 145 -17.61 -5.12 -14.67
C GLY A 145 -16.59 -4.24 -13.96
N VAL A 146 -15.35 -4.76 -13.88
CA VAL A 146 -14.20 -3.99 -13.43
C VAL A 146 -13.64 -3.14 -14.56
N LEU A 147 -13.00 -2.02 -14.23
CA LEU A 147 -12.25 -1.24 -15.20
C LEU A 147 -11.02 -2.01 -15.67
N ALA A 148 -10.88 -2.13 -16.98
CA ALA A 148 -9.82 -2.93 -17.60
C ALA A 148 -8.44 -2.27 -17.54
N GLU A 149 -8.37 -0.95 -17.51
CA GLU A 149 -7.12 -0.20 -17.59
C GLU A 149 -6.73 0.41 -16.24
N PRO A 150 -5.45 0.28 -15.83
CA PRO A 150 -4.93 1.02 -14.69
C PRO A 150 -4.99 2.53 -14.94
N TRP A 151 -5.28 3.30 -13.90
CA TRP A 151 -5.25 4.77 -13.94
C TRP A 151 -4.18 5.33 -13.04
N THR A 152 -3.77 6.58 -13.29
CA THR A 152 -2.76 7.24 -12.46
C THR A 152 -3.46 7.99 -11.34
N LEU A 153 -3.10 7.69 -10.09
CA LEU A 153 -3.51 8.44 -8.92
C LEU A 153 -2.62 9.66 -8.69
N HIS A 154 -1.33 9.58 -9.03
CA HIS A 154 -0.41 10.70 -8.87
C HIS A 154 0.70 10.63 -9.92
N TYR A 155 0.87 11.71 -10.69
CA TYR A 155 2.04 11.94 -11.52
C TYR A 155 3.03 12.73 -10.67
N GLY A 156 4.18 12.15 -10.32
CA GLY A 156 5.23 12.89 -9.62
C GLY A 156 5.65 14.14 -10.40
N ASP A 157 6.10 15.17 -9.68
CA ASP A 157 6.27 16.54 -10.21
C ASP A 157 7.42 16.73 -11.22
N GLY A 158 8.04 15.65 -11.72
CA GLY A 158 9.07 15.68 -12.77
C GLY A 158 10.22 16.64 -12.51
#